data_AF-A0A843J394-F1
#
_entry.id   AF-A0A843J394-F1
#
_cell.length_a   1.000
_cell.length_b   1.000
_cell.length_c   1.000
_cell.angle_alpha   90.00
_cell.angle_beta   90.00
_cell.angle_gamma   90.00
#
_symmetry.space_group_name_H-M   'P 1'
#
loop_
_entity.id
_entity.type
_entity.pdbx_description
1 polymer ?
#
loop_
_entity_poly.entity_id
_entity_poly.type
_entity_poly.pdbx_seq_one_letter_code
_entity_poly.pdbx_strand_id
1 'polypeptide(L)'
;MMPANVGIVAGAARKVPVIIGGGTQMAAIIAAVVKIHPEVVGNIFQGTTRWLMNDPNSSMKRIMDCISDRVPIVYVNVDYSDSPYEGLQAYEWGFIKEGVGCGGASVGAIIESSGKVTCKDLSDKVHEIYRGIMGFE
;
A
#
# COMPACT_ATOMS: atom_id res chain seq x y z
N MET A 1 -12.67 -10.41 -5.98
CA MET A 1 -12.03 -9.27 -5.28
C MET A 1 -12.56 -7.92 -5.79
N MET A 2 -12.40 -7.60 -7.09
CA MET A 2 -12.71 -6.24 -7.59
C MET A 2 -14.14 -5.73 -7.32
N PRO A 3 -15.24 -6.44 -7.66
CA PRO A 3 -16.59 -5.89 -7.45
C PRO A 3 -16.91 -5.62 -5.97
N ALA A 4 -16.44 -6.50 -5.09
CA ALA A 4 -16.61 -6.34 -3.64
C ALA A 4 -15.90 -5.08 -3.14
N ASN A 5 -14.63 -4.86 -3.53
CA ASN A 5 -13.89 -3.68 -3.13
C ASN A 5 -14.45 -2.40 -3.75
N VAL A 6 -14.93 -2.42 -4.99
CA VAL A 6 -15.62 -1.27 -5.59
C VAL A 6 -16.85 -0.90 -4.76
N GLY A 7 -17.68 -1.88 -4.37
CA GLY A 7 -18.85 -1.63 -3.54
C GLY A 7 -18.49 -1.07 -2.15
N ILE A 8 -17.48 -1.64 -1.49
CA ILE A 8 -17.01 -1.17 -0.18
C ILE A 8 -16.51 0.28 -0.27
N VAL A 9 -15.66 0.59 -1.25
CA VAL A 9 -15.11 1.94 -1.43
C VAL A 9 -16.21 2.92 -1.80
N ALA A 10 -17.09 2.59 -2.75
CA ALA A 10 -18.20 3.46 -3.16
C ALA A 10 -19.15 3.80 -1.99
N GLY A 11 -19.40 2.84 -1.10
CA GLY A 11 -20.21 3.06 0.10
C GLY A 11 -19.48 3.87 1.19
N ALA A 12 -18.23 3.52 1.48
CA ALA A 12 -17.47 4.10 2.57
C ALA A 12 -16.94 5.51 2.25
N ALA A 13 -16.41 5.72 1.05
CA ALA A 13 -15.77 6.98 0.64
C ALA A 13 -16.73 8.17 0.54
N ARG A 14 -18.04 7.94 0.63
CA ARG A 14 -19.05 9.00 0.76
C ARG A 14 -19.26 9.48 2.20
N LYS A 15 -18.69 8.76 3.18
CA LYS A 15 -18.89 8.98 4.62
C LYS A 15 -17.60 9.19 5.39
N VAL A 16 -16.54 8.45 5.03
CA VAL A 16 -15.25 8.46 5.72
C VAL A 16 -14.10 8.39 4.71
N PRO A 17 -12.91 8.92 5.02
CA PRO A 17 -11.73 8.74 4.19
C PRO A 17 -11.37 7.27 4.02
N VAL A 18 -10.94 6.88 2.82
CA VAL A 18 -10.59 5.48 2.52
C VAL A 18 -9.17 5.36 1.98
N ILE A 19 -8.37 4.54 2.64
CA ILE A 19 -7.10 4.05 2.12
C ILE A 19 -7.36 2.80 1.28
N ILE A 20 -7.02 2.86 0.00
CA ILE A 20 -7.14 1.71 -0.90
C ILE A 20 -5.78 1.02 -0.93
N GLY A 21 -5.62 0.03 -0.05
CA GLY A 21 -4.35 -0.69 0.18
C GLY A 21 -4.03 -1.72 -0.89
N GLY A 22 -2.90 -1.55 -1.57
CA GLY A 22 -2.37 -2.52 -2.52
C GLY A 22 -1.73 -1.88 -3.76
N GLY A 23 -1.28 -2.74 -4.67
CA GLY A 23 -0.55 -2.31 -5.87
C GLY A 23 -1.41 -2.00 -7.08
N THR A 24 -0.91 -2.31 -8.28
CA THR A 24 -1.56 -2.01 -9.58
C THR A 24 -2.99 -2.52 -9.68
N GLN A 25 -3.30 -3.66 -9.05
CA GLN A 25 -4.65 -4.20 -8.92
C GLN A 25 -5.67 -3.20 -8.33
N MET A 26 -5.24 -2.30 -7.44
CA MET A 26 -6.10 -1.30 -6.83
C MET A 26 -6.39 -0.12 -7.75
N ALA A 27 -5.57 0.12 -8.79
CA ALA A 27 -5.85 1.13 -9.80
C ALA A 27 -7.16 0.82 -10.56
N ALA A 28 -7.42 -0.45 -10.87
CA ALA A 28 -8.67 -0.85 -11.52
C ALA A 28 -9.91 -0.54 -10.66
N ILE A 29 -9.80 -0.72 -9.34
CA ILE A 29 -10.87 -0.41 -8.38
C ILE A 29 -11.05 1.11 -8.28
N ILE A 30 -9.97 1.87 -8.18
CA ILE A 30 -10.01 3.34 -8.16
C ILE A 30 -10.65 3.87 -9.44
N ALA A 31 -10.24 3.37 -10.61
CA ALA A 31 -10.81 3.76 -11.89
C ALA A 31 -12.33 3.54 -11.95
N ALA A 32 -12.80 2.37 -11.52
CA ALA A 32 -14.22 2.05 -11.49
C ALA A 32 -14.98 2.97 -10.53
N VAL A 33 -14.46 3.15 -9.30
CA VAL A 33 -15.10 4.01 -8.29
C VAL A 33 -15.15 5.46 -8.75
N VAL A 34 -14.04 6.03 -9.24
CA VAL A 34 -13.99 7.42 -9.72
C VAL A 34 -14.93 7.62 -10.92
N LYS A 35 -15.09 6.61 -11.77
CA LYS A 35 -16.01 6.68 -12.91
C LYS A 35 -17.48 6.70 -12.48
N ILE A 36 -17.86 5.89 -11.49
CA ILE A 36 -19.24 5.76 -11.01
C ILE A 36 -19.60 6.89 -10.03
N HIS A 37 -18.63 7.26 -9.19
CA HIS A 37 -18.77 8.21 -8.08
C HIS A 37 -17.63 9.26 -8.12
N PRO A 38 -17.63 10.18 -9.09
CA PRO A 38 -16.57 11.20 -9.21
C PRO A 38 -16.46 12.11 -7.98
N GLU A 39 -17.53 12.23 -7.19
CA GLU A 39 -17.57 13.01 -5.95
C GLU A 39 -16.69 12.46 -4.83
N VAL A 40 -16.26 11.20 -4.90
CA VAL A 40 -15.39 10.60 -3.85
C VAL A 40 -13.91 10.98 -4.03
N VAL A 41 -13.54 11.58 -5.17
CA VAL A 41 -12.20 12.12 -5.40
C VAL A 41 -11.91 13.21 -4.36
N GLY A 42 -10.80 13.07 -3.64
CA GLY A 42 -10.45 13.90 -2.48
C GLY A 42 -10.75 13.25 -1.14
N ASN A 43 -11.50 12.14 -1.11
CA ASN A 43 -11.75 11.34 0.09
C ASN A 43 -11.21 9.90 -0.02
N ILE A 44 -10.44 9.63 -1.07
CA ILE A 44 -9.74 8.36 -1.29
C ILE A 44 -8.28 8.63 -1.63
N PHE A 45 -7.40 7.70 -1.25
CA PHE A 45 -6.03 7.64 -1.74
C PHE A 45 -5.53 6.20 -1.77
N GLN A 46 -4.53 5.93 -2.62
CA GLN A 46 -3.89 4.63 -2.67
C GLN A 46 -2.79 4.54 -1.61
N GLY A 47 -2.79 3.45 -0.84
CA GLY A 47 -1.70 3.09 0.07
C GLY A 47 -0.92 1.90 -0.49
N THR A 48 0.37 2.05 -0.73
CA THR A 48 1.23 1.00 -1.32
C THR A 48 2.63 0.99 -0.68
N THR A 49 3.61 0.33 -1.31
CA THR A 49 4.99 0.22 -0.81
C THR A 49 6.01 0.91 -1.72
N ARG A 50 7.19 1.23 -1.16
CA ARG A 50 8.32 1.75 -1.96
C ARG A 50 8.74 0.78 -3.06
N TRP A 51 8.66 -0.52 -2.79
CA TRP A 51 9.10 -1.53 -3.75
C TRP A 51 8.25 -1.52 -5.02
N LEU A 52 6.94 -1.24 -4.92
CA LEU A 52 6.13 -1.05 -6.13
C LEU A 52 6.43 0.27 -6.83
N MET A 53 6.59 1.35 -6.07
CA MET A 53 6.76 2.70 -6.62
C MET A 53 8.12 2.90 -7.29
N ASN A 54 9.13 2.16 -6.85
CA ASN A 54 10.49 2.19 -7.40
C ASN A 54 10.75 1.05 -8.41
N ASP A 55 9.78 0.15 -8.66
CA ASP A 55 9.95 -0.93 -9.64
C ASP A 55 10.01 -0.34 -11.06
N PRO A 56 11.15 -0.45 -11.78
CA PRO A 56 11.29 0.10 -13.13
C PRO A 56 10.37 -0.57 -14.16
N ASN A 57 9.85 -1.76 -13.84
CA ASN A 57 8.89 -2.48 -14.69
C ASN A 57 7.43 -2.13 -14.35
N SER A 58 7.21 -1.37 -13.28
CA SER A 58 5.88 -0.92 -12.88
C SER A 58 5.50 0.38 -13.57
N SER A 59 4.26 0.45 -14.06
CA SER A 59 3.65 1.68 -14.60
C SER A 59 2.65 2.31 -13.64
N MET A 60 2.73 2.00 -12.33
CA MET A 60 1.73 2.41 -11.33
C MET A 60 1.38 3.90 -11.39
N LYS A 61 2.39 4.78 -11.44
CA LYS A 61 2.19 6.23 -11.54
C LYS A 61 1.44 6.61 -12.83
N ARG A 62 1.91 6.11 -13.98
CA ARG A 62 1.27 6.37 -15.28
C ARG A 62 -0.19 5.90 -15.33
N ILE A 63 -0.48 4.74 -14.75
CA ILE A 63 -1.85 4.21 -14.68
C ILE A 63 -2.74 5.15 -13.86
N MET A 64 -2.25 5.64 -12.71
CA MET A 64 -3.00 6.59 -11.88
C MET A 64 -3.18 7.95 -12.55
N ASP A 65 -2.15 8.44 -13.25
CA ASP A 65 -2.24 9.68 -14.04
C ASP A 65 -3.34 9.57 -15.12
N CYS A 66 -3.58 8.39 -15.69
CA CYS A 66 -4.69 8.14 -16.62
C CYS A 66 -6.06 8.07 -15.94
N ILE A 67 -6.12 7.84 -14.62
CA ILE A 67 -7.37 7.74 -13.86
C ILE A 67 -7.79 9.10 -13.32
N SER A 68 -6.92 9.73 -12.53
CA SER A 68 -7.09 11.09 -12.01
C SER A 68 -5.81 11.58 -11.34
N ASP A 69 -5.40 12.78 -11.72
CA ASP A 69 -4.33 13.57 -11.09
C ASP A 69 -4.62 13.99 -9.64
N ARG A 70 -5.89 13.86 -9.20
CA ARG A 70 -6.35 14.24 -7.86
C ARG A 70 -6.45 13.09 -6.86
N VAL A 71 -6.14 11.85 -7.25
CA VAL A 71 -6.08 10.72 -6.32
C VAL A 71 -4.63 10.45 -5.92
N PRO A 72 -4.22 10.76 -4.68
CA PRO A 72 -2.84 10.59 -4.26
C PRO A 72 -2.44 9.12 -4.19
N ILE A 73 -1.16 8.86 -4.46
CA ILE A 73 -0.49 7.61 -4.12
C ILE A 73 0.45 7.90 -2.95
N VAL A 74 0.24 7.22 -1.84
CA VAL A 74 1.09 7.26 -0.66
C VAL A 74 1.71 5.89 -0.49
N TYR A 75 3.01 5.83 -0.25
CA TYR A 75 3.70 4.56 -0.05
C TYR A 75 4.51 4.55 1.24
N VAL A 76 4.55 3.38 1.89
CA VAL A 76 5.43 3.17 3.03
C VAL A 76 6.87 2.96 2.55
N ASN A 77 7.81 3.67 3.18
CA ASN A 77 9.23 3.61 2.87
C ASN A 77 10.01 2.73 3.85
N VAL A 78 9.55 1.48 4.05
CA VAL A 78 10.29 0.46 4.81
C VAL A 78 11.45 -0.06 3.96
N ASP A 79 12.58 -0.32 4.59
CA ASP A 79 13.80 -0.82 3.95
C ASP A 79 14.28 -2.10 4.64
N TYR A 80 14.49 -3.15 3.86
CA TYR A 80 15.02 -4.44 4.31
C TYR A 80 16.45 -4.71 3.85
N SER A 81 17.16 -3.71 3.30
CA SER A 81 18.54 -3.87 2.82
C SER A 81 19.47 -4.42 3.92
N ASP A 82 19.32 -3.91 5.14
CA ASP A 82 20.12 -4.33 6.31
C ASP A 82 19.50 -5.51 7.09
N SER A 83 18.47 -6.17 6.54
CA SER A 83 17.85 -7.31 7.20
C SER A 83 18.83 -8.48 7.31
N PRO A 84 18.92 -9.17 8.47
CA PRO A 84 19.69 -10.41 8.59
C PRO A 84 19.02 -11.60 7.87
N TYR A 85 17.81 -11.41 7.32
CA TYR A 85 17.04 -12.49 6.71
C TYR A 85 16.93 -12.29 5.20
N GLU A 86 17.52 -13.21 4.44
CA GLU A 86 17.53 -13.17 2.97
C GLU A 86 16.11 -13.08 2.38
N GLY A 87 15.14 -13.77 2.99
CA GLY A 87 13.74 -13.72 2.56
C GLY A 87 13.09 -12.33 2.68
N LEU A 88 13.56 -11.48 3.60
CA LEU A 88 13.14 -10.08 3.67
C LEU A 88 13.95 -9.22 2.70
N GLN A 89 15.25 -9.45 2.57
CA GLN A 89 16.10 -8.77 1.57
C GLN A 89 15.59 -8.99 0.13
N ALA A 90 14.92 -10.12 -0.15
CA ALA A 90 14.31 -10.39 -1.44
C ALA A 90 13.33 -9.29 -1.92
N TYR A 91 12.69 -8.55 -1.00
CA TYR A 91 11.87 -7.39 -1.40
C TYR A 91 12.69 -6.32 -2.13
N GLU A 92 13.95 -6.14 -1.73
CA GLU A 92 14.89 -5.19 -2.34
C GLU A 92 15.35 -5.62 -3.73
N TRP A 93 15.24 -6.90 -4.03
CA TRP A 93 15.54 -7.46 -5.35
C TRP A 93 14.31 -7.49 -6.26
N GLY A 94 13.18 -6.93 -5.80
CA GLY A 94 11.95 -6.80 -6.58
C GLY A 94 10.96 -7.97 -6.43
N PHE A 95 11.21 -8.90 -5.51
CA PHE A 95 10.26 -9.97 -5.17
C PHE A 95 9.14 -9.46 -4.26
N ILE A 96 7.95 -10.07 -4.38
CA ILE A 96 6.73 -9.78 -3.61
C ILE A 96 6.20 -8.35 -3.82
N LYS A 97 6.94 -7.34 -3.35
CA LYS A 97 6.67 -5.89 -3.39
C LYS A 97 5.44 -5.43 -2.63
N GLU A 98 4.31 -6.09 -2.81
CA GLU A 98 3.02 -5.70 -2.24
C GLU A 98 2.10 -6.92 -2.17
N GLY A 99 1.11 -6.88 -1.28
CA GLY A 99 0.14 -7.94 -1.11
C GLY A 99 -0.59 -7.80 0.23
N VAL A 100 -1.80 -8.37 0.31
CA VAL A 100 -2.59 -8.42 1.55
C VAL A 100 -2.89 -7.03 2.16
N GLY A 101 -2.69 -5.96 1.39
CA GLY A 101 -2.87 -4.58 1.86
C GLY A 101 -1.74 -4.07 2.76
N CYS A 102 -0.54 -4.65 2.69
CA CYS A 102 0.55 -4.32 3.61
C CYS A 102 0.98 -2.85 3.52
N GLY A 103 1.05 -2.28 2.31
CA GLY A 103 1.37 -0.86 2.13
C GLY A 103 0.32 0.05 2.73
N GLY A 104 -0.97 -0.23 2.47
CA GLY A 104 -2.09 0.53 3.02
C GLY A 104 -2.18 0.47 4.55
N ALA A 105 -2.01 -0.72 5.13
CA ALA A 105 -1.99 -0.89 6.58
C ALA A 105 -0.82 -0.15 7.25
N SER A 106 0.36 -0.22 6.63
CA SER A 106 1.57 0.47 7.13
C SER A 106 1.41 2.00 7.09
N VAL A 107 0.93 2.54 5.97
CA VAL A 107 0.61 3.97 5.83
C VAL A 107 -0.43 4.38 6.87
N GLY A 108 -1.49 3.59 7.05
CA GLY A 108 -2.52 3.84 8.05
C GLY A 108 -1.97 3.89 9.47
N ALA A 109 -1.11 2.95 9.86
CA ALA A 109 -0.49 2.91 11.19
C ALA A 109 0.36 4.16 11.48
N ILE A 110 1.15 4.61 10.48
CA ILE A 110 1.99 5.81 10.61
C ILE A 110 1.11 7.06 10.74
N ILE A 111 0.10 7.22 9.88
CA ILE A 111 -0.78 8.40 9.91
C ILE A 111 -1.57 8.46 11.21
N GLU A 112 -2.22 7.36 11.60
CA GLU A 112 -3.10 7.31 12.77
C GLU A 112 -2.32 7.53 14.06
N SER A 113 -1.09 7.03 14.13
CA SER A 113 -0.21 7.26 15.27
C SER A 113 0.42 8.66 15.30
N SER A 114 0.13 9.52 14.31
CA SER A 114 0.77 10.82 14.12
C SER A 114 2.31 10.70 14.05
N GLY A 115 2.80 9.66 13.39
CA GLY A 115 4.23 9.39 13.22
C GLY A 115 4.94 8.80 14.43
N LYS A 116 4.22 8.43 15.51
CA LYS A 116 4.82 7.71 16.64
C LYS A 116 5.23 6.29 16.25
N VAL A 117 4.48 5.65 15.36
CA VAL A 117 4.91 4.44 14.65
C VAL A 117 5.67 4.89 13.41
N THR A 118 6.91 4.43 13.28
CA THR A 118 7.81 4.75 12.17
C THR A 118 8.03 3.55 11.25
N CYS A 119 8.64 3.78 10.09
CA CYS A 119 9.10 2.69 9.21
C CYS A 119 10.06 1.74 9.93
N LYS A 120 10.86 2.25 10.87
CA LYS A 120 11.76 1.42 11.68
C LYS A 120 10.97 0.49 12.60
N ASP A 121 9.97 1.02 13.31
CA ASP A 121 9.14 0.19 14.20
C ASP A 121 8.40 -0.91 13.44
N LEU A 122 7.89 -0.58 12.24
CA LEU A 122 7.28 -1.58 11.35
C LEU A 122 8.29 -2.64 10.92
N SER A 123 9.50 -2.23 10.51
CA SER A 123 10.56 -3.14 10.12
C SER A 123 10.97 -4.03 11.29
N ASP A 124 11.24 -3.46 12.48
CA ASP A 124 11.60 -4.19 13.69
C ASP A 124 10.53 -5.24 14.04
N LYS A 125 9.24 -4.87 13.93
CA LYS A 125 8.14 -5.80 14.19
C LYS A 125 8.05 -6.92 13.16
N VAL A 126 8.29 -6.64 11.89
CA VAL A 126 8.38 -7.68 10.85
C VAL A 126 9.54 -8.62 11.13
N HIS A 127 10.71 -8.12 11.54
CA HIS A 127 11.85 -8.95 11.91
C HIS A 127 11.56 -9.85 13.12
N GLU A 128 10.90 -9.33 14.15
CA GLU A 128 10.47 -10.10 15.32
C GLU A 128 9.55 -11.26 14.90
N ILE A 129 8.53 -10.97 14.08
CA ILE A 129 7.58 -11.98 13.59
C ILE A 129 8.28 -13.00 12.68
N TYR A 130 9.12 -12.53 11.76
CA TYR A 130 9.86 -13.40 10.83
C TYR A 130 10.77 -14.36 11.58
N ARG A 131 11.51 -13.87 12.58
CA ARG A 131 12.34 -14.69 13.47
C ARG A 131 11.53 -15.80 14.13
N GLY A 132 10.39 -15.44 14.71
CA GLY A 132 9.49 -16.38 15.38
C GLY A 132 8.91 -17.44 14.44
N ILE A 133 8.54 -17.08 13.22
CA ILE A 133 8.02 -18.02 12.20
C ILE A 133 9.10 -18.98 11.73
N MET A 134 10.32 -18.48 11.51
CA MET A 134 11.43 -19.28 10.98
C MET A 134 12.17 -20.09 12.04
N GLY A 135 11.90 -19.85 13.33
CA GLY A 135 12.58 -20.52 14.43
C GLY A 135 14.07 -20.17 14.53
N PHE A 136 14.46 -18.97 14.11
CA PHE A 136 15.82 -18.49 14.30
C PHE A 136 16.03 -18.10 15.76
N GLU A 137 17.18 -18.49 16.33
CA GLU A 137 17.61 -18.12 17.69
C GLU A 137 17.94 -16.62 17.80
#